data_AF-A0A1X7JJY7-F1
#
_entry.id   AF-A0A1X7JJY7-F1
#
_cell.length_a   1.000
_cell.length_b   1.000
_cell.length_c   1.000
_cell.angle_alpha   90.00
_cell.angle_beta   90.00
_cell.angle_gamma   90.00
#
_symmetry.space_group_name_H-M   'P 1'
#
loop_
_entity.id
_entity.type
_entity.pdbx_description
1 polymer ?
#
loop_
_entity_poly.entity_id
_entity_poly.type
_entity_poly.pdbx_seq_one_letter_code
_entity_poly.pdbx_strand_id
1 'polypeptide(L)'
;MDLKNKHFVIIATILLAQSCRESVPKLRNIEGQRIQINYASIAKDSVENVIAPYRNRINEVLDSVLAYAPKAISKTDGTLNSPAGNLLADIVMQEVNPVFAARTGKQIDFVLLNFGSIRSVISQGDVTERTAYEVMPFENSIVIAELDGKAIRAMVSFLTKSSVAHPISGIQVIVDKNKSLQAVNIQGKPFDENRTYYVATSDYLVTGGDKMDFFKEYITLTDSDYLVRNILIDYFKKIDTLRAATDDRFLQIK
;
A
#
# COMPACT_ATOMS: atom_id res chain seq x y z
N MET A 1 72.59 -21.30 57.11
CA MET A 1 71.80 -21.69 55.90
C MET A 1 71.49 -20.42 55.12
N ASP A 2 72.16 -20.28 53.98
CA ASP A 2 72.48 -19.04 53.26
C ASP A 2 71.29 -18.19 52.77
N LEU A 3 71.41 -16.88 52.98
CA LEU A 3 70.49 -15.84 52.48
C LEU A 3 70.33 -15.89 50.94
N LYS A 4 71.37 -16.31 50.21
CA LYS A 4 71.37 -16.46 48.74
C LYS A 4 70.32 -17.46 48.23
N ASN A 5 70.09 -18.57 48.94
CA ASN A 5 69.15 -19.60 48.49
C ASN A 5 67.69 -19.18 48.72
N LYS A 6 67.40 -18.40 49.77
CA LYS A 6 66.07 -17.84 50.01
C LYS A 6 65.69 -16.80 48.97
N HIS A 7 66.62 -15.92 48.59
CA HIS A 7 66.36 -14.93 47.53
C HIS A 7 66.16 -15.57 46.16
N PHE A 8 66.91 -16.63 45.83
CA PHE A 8 66.73 -17.37 44.58
C PHE A 8 65.34 -18.02 44.51
N VAL A 9 64.90 -18.68 45.58
CA VAL A 9 63.57 -19.30 45.64
C VAL A 9 62.46 -18.24 45.55
N ILE A 10 62.60 -17.10 46.22
CA ILE A 10 61.60 -16.02 46.14
C ILE A 10 61.52 -15.44 44.73
N ILE A 11 62.67 -15.16 44.09
CA ILE A 11 62.71 -14.62 42.72
C ILE A 11 62.14 -15.64 41.72
N ALA A 12 62.51 -16.93 41.85
CA ALA A 12 61.96 -17.99 41.01
C ALA A 12 60.44 -18.15 41.21
N THR A 13 59.95 -18.03 42.43
CA THR A 13 58.51 -18.12 42.74
C THR A 13 57.73 -16.92 42.17
N ILE A 14 58.29 -15.71 42.25
CA ILE A 14 57.68 -14.50 41.66
C ILE A 14 57.65 -14.57 40.14
N LEU A 15 58.71 -15.08 39.50
CA LEU A 15 58.77 -15.26 38.04
C LEU A 15 57.77 -16.32 37.55
N LEU A 16 57.58 -17.40 38.30
CA LEU A 16 56.57 -18.43 37.99
C LEU A 16 55.14 -17.91 38.17
N ALA A 17 54.89 -17.00 39.11
CA ALA A 17 53.57 -16.41 39.34
C ALA A 17 53.13 -15.39 38.27
N GLN A 18 54.05 -14.85 37.44
CA GLN A 18 53.70 -13.91 36.37
C GLN A 18 53.46 -14.56 34.99
N SER A 19 53.66 -15.88 34.87
CA SER A 19 53.60 -16.58 33.57
C SER A 19 52.18 -16.89 33.07
N CYS A 20 51.17 -16.84 33.94
CA CYS A 20 49.77 -17.14 33.57
C CYS A 20 48.90 -15.88 33.62
N ARG A 21 49.01 -15.03 32.60
CA ARG A 21 47.96 -14.05 32.28
C ARG A 21 47.27 -14.57 31.02
N GLU A 22 46.14 -15.25 31.18
CA GLU A 22 45.29 -15.61 30.04
C GLU A 22 44.94 -14.33 29.28
N SER A 23 45.41 -14.24 28.04
CA SER A 23 45.07 -13.10 27.19
C SER A 23 43.58 -13.16 26.89
N VAL A 24 42.83 -12.13 27.27
CA VAL A 24 41.41 -12.02 26.90
C VAL A 24 41.31 -12.16 25.38
N PRO A 25 40.56 -13.17 24.86
CA PRO A 25 40.48 -13.39 23.43
C PRO A 25 39.92 -12.14 22.75
N LYS A 26 40.75 -11.48 21.95
CA LYS A 26 40.32 -10.35 21.12
C LYS A 26 39.74 -10.91 19.85
N LEU A 27 38.50 -10.50 19.54
CA LEU A 27 37.87 -10.76 18.26
C LEU A 27 38.82 -10.32 17.14
N ARG A 28 39.27 -11.29 16.32
CA ARG A 28 40.26 -11.04 15.26
C ARG A 28 39.59 -10.77 13.92
N ASN A 29 38.52 -11.49 13.62
CA ASN A 29 37.72 -11.31 12.41
C ASN A 29 36.29 -11.81 12.65
N ILE A 30 35.34 -11.27 11.90
CA ILE A 30 33.99 -11.83 11.76
C ILE A 30 33.85 -12.28 10.31
N GLU A 31 33.67 -13.58 10.10
CA GLU A 31 33.37 -14.12 8.79
C GLU A 31 31.87 -14.42 8.71
N GLY A 32 31.22 -13.82 7.72
CA GLY A 32 29.82 -14.07 7.41
C GLY A 32 29.70 -14.56 5.97
N GLN A 33 28.95 -15.64 5.76
CA GLN A 33 28.58 -16.11 4.43
C GLN A 33 27.08 -15.90 4.22
N ARG A 34 26.71 -15.32 3.08
CA ARG A 34 25.30 -15.26 2.66
C ARG A 34 24.87 -16.63 2.14
N ILE A 35 24.03 -17.32 2.89
CA ILE A 35 23.35 -18.51 2.38
C ILE A 35 22.19 -18.04 1.50
N GLN A 36 22.31 -18.25 0.19
CA GLN A 36 21.26 -17.88 -0.75
C GLN A 36 20.17 -18.96 -0.73
N ILE A 37 18.94 -18.57 -0.41
CA ILE A 37 17.77 -19.42 -0.61
C ILE A 37 17.39 -19.31 -2.09
N ASN A 38 17.53 -20.39 -2.84
CA ASN A 38 17.18 -20.48 -4.26
C ASN A 38 16.41 -21.79 -4.53
N TYR A 39 15.88 -21.96 -5.74
CA TYR A 39 15.12 -23.16 -6.12
C TYR A 39 15.96 -24.45 -6.20
N ALA A 40 17.28 -24.39 -5.99
CA ALA A 40 18.15 -25.57 -5.97
C ALA A 40 18.24 -26.22 -4.58
N SER A 41 17.70 -25.58 -3.52
CA SER A 41 17.53 -26.24 -2.23
C SER A 41 16.32 -27.18 -2.27
N ILE A 42 16.53 -28.42 -1.84
CA ILE A 42 15.48 -29.43 -1.81
C ILE A 42 14.46 -29.05 -0.74
N ALA A 43 13.19 -28.92 -1.14
CA ALA A 43 12.09 -28.73 -0.21
C ALA A 43 12.08 -29.90 0.80
N LYS A 44 11.97 -29.58 2.09
CA LYS A 44 11.90 -30.61 3.12
C LYS A 44 10.47 -31.13 3.22
N ASP A 45 10.26 -32.42 2.99
CA ASP A 45 8.95 -33.08 3.08
C ASP A 45 8.25 -32.78 4.42
N SER A 46 9.00 -32.68 5.51
CA SER A 46 8.43 -32.34 6.82
C SER A 46 7.82 -30.94 6.89
N VAL A 47 8.38 -29.97 6.16
CA VAL A 47 7.83 -28.60 6.07
C VAL A 47 6.68 -28.58 5.07
N GLU A 48 6.83 -29.26 3.94
CA GLU A 48 5.80 -29.34 2.91
C GLU A 48 4.51 -29.98 3.45
N ASN A 49 4.62 -31.09 4.18
CA ASN A 49 3.47 -31.77 4.80
C ASN A 49 2.72 -30.88 5.80
N VAL A 50 3.41 -29.95 6.45
CA VAL A 50 2.79 -28.98 7.36
C VAL A 50 2.05 -27.89 6.58
N ILE A 51 2.62 -27.39 5.47
CA ILE A 51 2.07 -26.24 4.72
C ILE A 51 0.98 -26.67 3.72
N ALA A 52 1.09 -27.86 3.13
CA ALA A 52 0.19 -28.38 2.10
C ALA A 52 -1.31 -28.25 2.44
N PRO A 53 -1.82 -28.68 3.63
CA PRO A 53 -3.24 -28.56 3.92
C PRO A 53 -3.74 -27.12 3.96
N TYR A 54 -2.93 -26.19 4.49
CA TYR A 54 -3.29 -24.75 4.50
C TYR A 54 -3.25 -24.17 3.09
N ARG A 55 -2.23 -24.50 2.29
CA ARG A 55 -2.12 -24.05 0.90
C ARG A 55 -3.31 -24.54 0.07
N ASN A 56 -3.69 -25.82 0.23
CA ASN A 56 -4.82 -26.39 -0.50
C ASN A 56 -6.13 -25.71 -0.12
N ARG A 57 -6.36 -25.45 1.17
CA ARG A 57 -7.56 -24.72 1.62
C ARG A 57 -7.58 -23.28 1.10
N ILE A 58 -6.44 -22.59 1.12
CA ILE A 58 -6.32 -21.23 0.58
C ILE A 58 -6.63 -21.23 -0.92
N ASN A 59 -6.08 -22.20 -1.67
CA ASN A 59 -6.34 -22.31 -3.11
C ASN A 59 -7.81 -22.57 -3.40
N GLU A 60 -8.44 -23.49 -2.67
CA GLU A 60 -9.88 -23.77 -2.82
C GLU A 60 -10.75 -22.52 -2.64
N VAL A 61 -10.45 -21.69 -1.65
CA VAL A 61 -11.22 -20.46 -1.39
C VAL A 61 -10.88 -19.37 -2.40
N LEU A 62 -9.60 -19.15 -2.67
CA LEU A 62 -9.15 -17.99 -3.45
C LEU A 62 -9.26 -18.17 -4.96
N ASP A 63 -9.35 -19.40 -5.46
CA ASP A 63 -9.33 -19.70 -6.91
C ASP A 63 -10.74 -19.83 -7.50
N SER A 64 -11.80 -19.62 -6.71
CA SER A 64 -13.17 -19.55 -7.23
C SER A 64 -13.32 -18.32 -8.13
N VAL A 65 -13.79 -18.53 -9.36
CA VAL A 65 -14.06 -17.47 -10.34
C VAL A 65 -15.25 -16.62 -9.87
N LEU A 66 -15.04 -15.31 -9.82
CA LEU A 66 -16.04 -14.32 -9.41
C LEU A 66 -16.52 -13.46 -10.59
N ALA A 67 -15.60 -13.10 -11.49
CA ALA A 67 -15.88 -12.27 -12.65
C ALA A 67 -14.89 -12.57 -13.79
N TYR A 68 -15.04 -11.88 -14.92
CA TYR A 68 -14.17 -12.00 -16.09
C TYR A 68 -13.55 -10.65 -16.49
N ALA A 69 -12.26 -10.62 -16.79
CA ALA A 69 -11.56 -9.46 -17.35
C ALA A 69 -11.34 -9.68 -18.86
N PRO A 70 -11.98 -8.90 -19.75
CA PRO A 70 -11.87 -9.10 -21.20
C PRO A 70 -10.52 -8.69 -21.78
N LYS A 71 -9.74 -7.92 -21.02
CA LYS A 71 -8.38 -7.48 -21.34
C LYS A 71 -7.62 -7.27 -20.04
N ALA A 72 -6.29 -7.22 -20.11
CA ALA A 72 -5.48 -6.83 -18.96
C ALA A 72 -5.83 -5.40 -18.51
N ILE A 73 -5.91 -5.19 -17.20
CA ILE A 73 -6.21 -3.90 -16.57
C ILE A 73 -5.00 -3.51 -15.74
N SER A 74 -4.27 -2.50 -16.21
CA SER A 74 -3.05 -2.02 -15.56
C SER A 74 -3.21 -0.63 -14.96
N LYS A 75 -2.42 -0.36 -13.93
CA LYS A 75 -2.28 0.99 -13.35
C LYS A 75 -1.34 1.89 -14.14
N THR A 76 -0.55 1.34 -15.06
CA THR A 76 0.43 2.08 -15.87
C THR A 76 -0.04 2.41 -17.28
N ASP A 77 -1.25 1.97 -17.66
CA ASP A 77 -1.81 2.19 -19.00
C ASP A 77 -2.48 3.57 -19.09
N GLY A 78 -1.71 4.62 -18.81
CA GLY A 78 -2.13 6.01 -18.87
C GLY A 78 -1.23 6.91 -18.03
N THR A 79 -1.19 8.21 -18.36
CA THR A 79 -0.24 9.16 -17.74
C THR A 79 -0.78 9.78 -16.45
N LEU A 80 -1.99 10.34 -16.49
CA LEU A 80 -2.59 11.06 -15.36
C LEU A 80 -3.76 10.31 -14.72
N ASN A 81 -4.28 9.30 -15.42
CA ASN A 81 -5.19 8.29 -14.88
C ASN A 81 -4.89 6.96 -15.60
N SER A 82 -5.46 5.86 -15.11
CA SER A 82 -5.23 4.53 -15.67
C SER A 82 -6.48 3.66 -15.52
N PRO A 83 -6.66 2.62 -16.35
CA PRO A 83 -7.82 1.74 -16.24
C PRO A 83 -7.96 1.11 -14.86
N ALA A 84 -6.87 0.60 -14.27
CA ALA A 84 -6.93 0.00 -12.93
C ALA A 84 -7.24 1.03 -11.84
N GLY A 85 -6.66 2.23 -11.94
CA GLY A 85 -6.94 3.32 -11.00
C GLY A 85 -8.38 3.79 -11.07
N ASN A 86 -8.89 3.99 -12.28
CA ASN A 86 -10.27 4.40 -12.52
C ASN A 86 -11.24 3.35 -11.96
N LEU A 87 -11.04 2.08 -12.32
CA LEU A 87 -11.85 0.97 -11.82
C LEU A 87 -11.86 0.93 -10.29
N LEU A 88 -10.69 0.97 -9.63
CA LEU A 88 -10.62 0.89 -8.17
C LEU A 88 -11.36 2.05 -7.50
N ALA A 89 -11.16 3.28 -7.97
CA ALA A 89 -11.83 4.45 -7.40
C ALA A 89 -13.36 4.42 -7.63
N ASP A 90 -13.80 3.93 -8.80
CA ASP A 90 -15.22 3.78 -9.11
C ASP A 90 -15.88 2.70 -8.25
N ILE A 91 -15.19 1.57 -8.03
CA ILE A 91 -15.65 0.52 -7.12
C ILE A 91 -15.81 1.08 -5.70
N VAL A 92 -14.81 1.80 -5.17
CA VAL A 92 -14.90 2.42 -3.84
C VAL A 92 -16.08 3.38 -3.76
N MET A 93 -16.27 4.24 -4.76
CA MET A 93 -17.43 5.14 -4.81
C MET A 93 -18.75 4.35 -4.77
N GLN A 94 -18.88 3.32 -5.61
CA GLN A 94 -20.10 2.52 -5.73
C GLN A 94 -20.43 1.74 -4.46
N GLU A 95 -19.42 1.15 -3.82
CA GLU A 95 -19.59 0.23 -2.69
C GLU A 95 -19.68 0.96 -1.34
N VAL A 96 -18.96 2.06 -1.17
CA VAL A 96 -18.88 2.77 0.11
C VAL A 96 -19.93 3.87 0.23
N ASN A 97 -20.30 4.54 -0.86
CA ASN A 97 -21.28 5.63 -0.80
C ASN A 97 -22.64 5.22 -0.19
N PRO A 98 -23.24 4.05 -0.53
CA PRO A 98 -24.47 3.60 0.11
C PRO A 98 -24.33 3.39 1.62
N VAL A 99 -23.18 2.88 2.08
CA VAL A 99 -22.89 2.65 3.50
C VAL A 99 -22.78 3.99 4.24
N PHE A 100 -22.03 4.93 3.68
CA PHE A 100 -21.87 6.27 4.24
C PHE A 100 -23.20 7.03 4.31
N ALA A 101 -24.00 6.97 3.24
CA ALA A 101 -25.32 7.58 3.18
C ALA A 101 -26.29 7.01 4.21
N ALA A 102 -26.33 5.68 4.36
CA ALA A 102 -27.18 5.03 5.34
C ALA A 102 -26.81 5.41 6.79
N ARG A 103 -25.51 5.60 7.07
CA ARG A 103 -25.01 5.93 8.41
C ARG A 103 -25.14 7.41 8.78
N THR A 104 -25.01 8.31 7.81
CA THR A 104 -24.83 9.75 8.08
C THR A 104 -25.89 10.65 7.44
N GLY A 105 -26.64 10.15 6.46
CA GLY A 105 -27.51 10.95 5.61
C GLY A 105 -26.77 11.84 4.60
N LYS A 106 -25.44 11.68 4.46
CA LYS A 106 -24.59 12.47 3.55
C LYS A 106 -24.05 11.61 2.42
N GLN A 107 -23.60 12.25 1.33
CA GLN A 107 -23.03 11.57 0.17
C GLN A 107 -21.52 11.83 0.10
N ILE A 108 -20.78 10.87 -0.45
CA ILE A 108 -19.37 11.04 -0.83
C ILE A 108 -19.33 11.92 -2.07
N ASP A 109 -18.53 13.00 -2.03
CA ASP A 109 -18.36 13.90 -3.15
C ASP A 109 -17.40 13.32 -4.19
N PHE A 110 -16.29 12.72 -3.75
CA PHE A 110 -15.34 12.06 -4.66
C PHE A 110 -14.44 11.08 -3.90
N VAL A 111 -13.73 10.23 -4.65
CA VAL A 111 -12.73 9.28 -4.15
C VAL A 111 -11.34 9.74 -4.57
N LEU A 112 -10.37 9.61 -3.67
CA LEU A 112 -8.95 9.67 -3.99
C LEU A 112 -8.23 8.53 -3.28
N LEU A 113 -7.45 7.73 -4.03
CA LEU A 113 -6.55 6.72 -3.47
C LEU A 113 -5.13 6.95 -4.00
N ASN A 114 -4.16 6.22 -3.46
CA ASN A 114 -2.78 6.32 -3.93
C ASN A 114 -2.45 5.28 -5.00
N PHE A 115 -1.66 5.67 -6.01
CA PHE A 115 -1.15 4.77 -7.04
C PHE A 115 -0.36 3.58 -6.47
N GLY A 116 0.28 3.78 -5.32
CA GLY A 116 1.04 2.75 -4.61
C GLY A 116 0.20 1.60 -4.07
N SER A 117 -1.12 1.82 -3.90
CA SER A 117 -2.05 0.81 -3.39
C SER A 117 -2.24 -0.36 -4.35
N ILE A 118 -2.31 -0.11 -5.65
CA ILE A 118 -2.48 -1.14 -6.70
C ILE A 118 -1.15 -1.87 -6.90
N ARG A 119 -1.08 -3.17 -6.61
CA ARG A 119 0.18 -3.94 -6.57
C ARG A 119 0.39 -4.88 -7.73
N SER A 120 -0.68 -5.27 -8.41
CA SER A 120 -0.63 -6.17 -9.55
C SER A 120 -1.52 -5.67 -10.70
N VAL A 121 -1.24 -6.17 -11.89
CA VAL A 121 -2.17 -6.11 -13.03
C VAL A 121 -3.30 -7.10 -12.79
N ILE A 122 -4.52 -6.75 -13.18
CA ILE A 122 -5.57 -7.75 -13.35
C ILE A 122 -5.39 -8.34 -14.75
N SER A 123 -4.94 -9.59 -14.82
CA SER A 123 -4.75 -10.30 -16.08
C SER A 123 -6.07 -10.47 -16.84
N GLN A 124 -6.00 -10.57 -18.17
CA GLN A 124 -7.13 -11.02 -18.96
C GLN A 124 -7.52 -12.44 -18.55
N GLY A 125 -8.82 -12.72 -18.46
CA GLY A 125 -9.35 -14.02 -18.08
C GLY A 125 -10.13 -13.97 -16.77
N ASP A 126 -10.09 -15.07 -16.04
CA ASP A 126 -10.84 -15.24 -14.79
C ASP A 126 -10.31 -14.30 -13.69
N VAL A 127 -11.26 -13.68 -12.99
CA VAL A 127 -11.02 -12.82 -11.84
C VAL A 127 -11.55 -13.54 -10.61
N THR A 128 -10.68 -13.77 -9.64
CA THR A 128 -10.98 -14.53 -8.42
C THR A 128 -10.76 -13.70 -7.17
N GLU A 129 -11.01 -14.27 -5.98
CA GLU A 129 -10.61 -13.61 -4.73
C GLU A 129 -9.08 -13.43 -4.67
N ARG A 130 -8.29 -14.38 -5.21
CA ARG A 130 -6.83 -14.23 -5.34
C ARG A 130 -6.46 -12.96 -6.10
N THR A 131 -7.17 -12.65 -7.19
CA THR A 131 -6.94 -11.42 -7.94
C THR A 131 -7.07 -10.18 -7.04
N ALA A 132 -8.07 -10.12 -6.17
CA ALA A 132 -8.21 -9.01 -5.22
C ALA A 132 -7.05 -8.94 -4.21
N TYR A 133 -6.57 -10.08 -3.70
CA TYR A 133 -5.41 -10.16 -2.81
C TYR A 133 -4.11 -9.69 -3.49
N GLU A 134 -3.92 -10.04 -4.76
CA GLU A 134 -2.73 -9.63 -5.53
C GLU A 134 -2.75 -8.15 -5.89
N VAL A 135 -3.93 -7.60 -6.22
CA VAL A 135 -4.10 -6.19 -6.58
C VAL A 135 -4.03 -5.29 -5.35
N MET A 136 -4.65 -5.66 -4.24
CA MET A 136 -4.72 -4.89 -2.98
C MET A 136 -4.37 -5.76 -1.76
N PRO A 137 -3.08 -6.07 -1.52
CA PRO A 137 -2.65 -6.97 -0.44
C PRO A 137 -2.68 -6.32 0.95
N PHE A 138 -2.83 -4.99 1.04
CA PHE A 138 -2.85 -4.28 2.31
C PHE A 138 -4.17 -4.47 3.06
N GLU A 139 -4.13 -4.30 4.38
CA GLU A 139 -5.32 -4.38 5.25
C GLU A 139 -5.93 -3.00 5.53
N ASN A 140 -5.78 -2.08 4.58
CA ASN A 140 -6.32 -0.73 4.70
C ASN A 140 -7.86 -0.76 4.61
N SER A 141 -8.54 0.02 5.45
CA SER A 141 -9.97 0.32 5.33
C SER A 141 -10.21 1.62 4.54
N ILE A 142 -11.42 1.77 3.99
CA ILE A 142 -11.87 3.05 3.48
C ILE A 142 -12.39 3.93 4.62
N VAL A 143 -11.96 5.18 4.63
CA VAL A 143 -12.45 6.24 5.51
C VAL A 143 -12.95 7.40 4.67
N ILE A 144 -13.91 8.14 5.19
CA ILE A 144 -14.47 9.34 4.56
C ILE A 144 -14.01 10.55 5.37
N ALA A 145 -13.14 11.35 4.77
CA ALA A 145 -12.62 12.58 5.35
C ALA A 145 -13.47 13.77 4.88
N GLU A 146 -13.98 14.56 5.83
CA GLU A 146 -14.57 15.86 5.53
C GLU A 146 -13.47 16.91 5.43
N LEU A 147 -13.26 17.46 4.24
CA LEU A 147 -12.19 18.43 3.97
C LEU A 147 -12.79 19.78 3.57
N ASP A 148 -12.19 20.88 4.04
CA ASP A 148 -12.52 22.22 3.55
C ASP A 148 -11.93 22.49 2.16
N GLY A 149 -12.42 23.53 1.47
CA GLY A 149 -11.93 23.88 0.14
C GLY A 149 -10.42 24.16 0.08
N LYS A 150 -9.80 24.63 1.17
CA LYS A 150 -8.35 24.87 1.21
C LYS A 150 -7.57 23.56 1.16
N ALA A 151 -7.99 22.54 1.91
CA ALA A 151 -7.41 21.20 1.86
C ALA A 151 -7.60 20.56 0.48
N ILE A 152 -8.78 20.74 -0.14
CA ILE A 152 -9.05 20.28 -1.51
C ILE A 152 -8.13 20.98 -2.52
N ARG A 153 -7.89 22.28 -2.38
CA ARG A 153 -6.95 23.02 -3.23
C ARG A 153 -5.51 22.50 -3.08
N ALA A 154 -5.09 22.19 -1.85
CA ALA A 154 -3.79 21.59 -1.60
C ALA A 154 -3.67 20.19 -2.23
N MET A 155 -4.72 19.37 -2.12
CA MET A 155 -4.83 18.06 -2.78
C MET A 155 -4.69 18.19 -4.31
N VAL A 156 -5.46 19.07 -4.96
CA VAL A 156 -5.36 19.26 -6.41
C VAL A 156 -3.95 19.73 -6.81
N SER A 157 -3.36 20.66 -6.05
CA SER A 157 -1.97 21.11 -6.27
C SER A 157 -0.96 19.96 -6.16
N PHE A 158 -1.16 19.02 -5.25
CA PHE A 158 -0.35 17.81 -5.15
C PHE A 158 -0.50 16.91 -6.38
N LEU A 159 -1.74 16.65 -6.81
CA LEU A 159 -2.02 15.79 -7.97
C LEU A 159 -1.39 16.35 -9.26
N THR A 160 -1.53 17.65 -9.51
CA THR A 160 -0.95 18.28 -10.71
C THR A 160 0.58 18.29 -10.72
N LYS A 161 1.21 18.46 -9.55
CA LYS A 161 2.68 18.44 -9.41
C LYS A 161 3.28 17.03 -9.49
N SER A 162 2.64 16.05 -8.85
CA SER A 162 3.17 14.67 -8.83
C SER A 162 3.16 14.03 -10.22
N SER A 163 2.18 14.36 -11.07
CA SER A 163 1.99 13.73 -12.39
C SER A 163 1.87 12.21 -12.32
N VAL A 164 1.41 11.68 -11.19
CA VAL A 164 1.17 10.27 -10.96
C VAL A 164 -0.30 9.99 -11.20
N ALA A 165 -0.62 8.86 -11.85
CA ALA A 165 -1.97 8.39 -12.10
C ALA A 165 -2.66 7.86 -10.81
N HIS A 166 -2.82 8.75 -9.83
CA HIS A 166 -3.55 8.45 -8.60
C HIS A 166 -5.02 8.14 -8.91
N PRO A 167 -5.57 7.02 -8.39
CA PRO A 167 -6.98 6.68 -8.57
C PRO A 167 -7.91 7.79 -8.05
N ILE A 168 -8.80 8.28 -8.91
CA ILE A 168 -9.83 9.27 -8.55
C ILE A 168 -11.17 8.89 -9.17
N SER A 169 -12.28 9.25 -8.50
CA SER A 169 -13.64 9.11 -9.03
C SER A 169 -14.53 10.23 -8.51
N GLY A 170 -15.49 10.74 -9.29
CA GLY A 170 -16.37 11.85 -8.89
C GLY A 170 -15.73 13.26 -8.96
N ILE A 171 -14.44 13.35 -9.26
CA ILE A 171 -13.69 14.59 -9.50
C ILE A 171 -13.04 14.57 -10.88
N GLN A 172 -13.08 15.72 -11.55
CA GLN A 172 -12.39 15.99 -12.79
C GLN A 172 -11.34 17.08 -12.59
N VAL A 173 -10.10 16.80 -12.95
CA VAL A 173 -8.98 17.76 -12.94
C VAL A 173 -8.53 18.03 -14.37
N ILE A 174 -8.53 19.29 -14.77
CA ILE A 174 -8.12 19.72 -16.12
C ILE A 174 -6.87 20.57 -16.00
N VAL A 175 -5.81 20.19 -16.73
CA VAL A 175 -4.54 20.92 -16.78
C VAL A 175 -4.14 21.24 -18.21
N ASP A 176 -3.36 22.29 -18.41
CA ASP A 176 -2.80 22.63 -19.72
C ASP A 176 -1.59 21.75 -20.09
N LYS A 177 -1.01 21.98 -21.27
CA LYS A 177 0.21 21.28 -21.73
C LYS A 177 1.40 21.38 -20.78
N ASN A 178 1.46 22.42 -19.94
CA ASN A 178 2.50 22.64 -18.94
C ASN A 178 2.11 22.10 -17.55
N LYS A 179 1.00 21.37 -17.45
CA LYS A 179 0.40 20.83 -16.22
C LYS A 179 -0.08 21.93 -15.25
N SER A 180 -0.31 23.13 -15.75
CA SER A 180 -0.94 24.20 -14.97
C SER A 180 -2.45 23.95 -14.87
N LEU A 181 -2.99 24.07 -13.66
CA LEU A 181 -4.39 23.83 -13.39
C LEU A 181 -5.29 24.82 -14.14
N GLN A 182 -6.26 24.29 -14.90
CA GLN A 182 -7.25 25.07 -15.64
C GLN A 182 -8.63 25.02 -14.98
N ALA A 183 -9.07 23.83 -14.59
CA ALA A 183 -10.37 23.65 -13.94
C ALA A 183 -10.38 22.42 -13.03
N VAL A 184 -11.28 22.48 -12.04
CA VAL A 184 -11.64 21.33 -11.20
C VAL A 184 -13.15 21.29 -11.15
N ASN A 185 -13.73 20.14 -11.48
CA ASN A 185 -15.16 19.89 -11.32
C ASN A 185 -15.35 18.71 -10.36
N ILE A 186 -16.27 18.84 -9.41
CA ILE A 186 -16.65 17.78 -8.47
C ILE A 186 -18.12 17.50 -8.70
N GLN A 187 -18.48 16.24 -8.97
CA GLN A 187 -19.83 15.82 -9.32
C GLN A 187 -20.43 16.67 -10.46
N GLY A 188 -19.60 17.00 -11.46
CA GLY A 188 -19.98 17.81 -12.62
C GLY A 188 -20.16 19.30 -12.37
N LYS A 189 -19.91 19.79 -11.15
CA LYS A 189 -20.02 21.22 -10.80
C LYS A 189 -18.63 21.82 -10.58
N PRO A 190 -18.40 23.10 -10.92
CA PRO A 190 -17.15 23.78 -10.62
C PRO A 190 -16.82 23.71 -9.13
N PHE A 191 -15.54 23.46 -8.82
CA PHE A 191 -15.03 23.48 -7.46
C PHE A 191 -15.31 24.83 -6.78
N ASP A 192 -15.97 24.76 -5.62
CA ASP A 192 -16.28 25.86 -4.72
C ASP A 192 -15.38 25.77 -3.49
N GLU A 193 -14.56 26.80 -3.25
CA GLU A 193 -13.61 26.82 -2.14
C GLU A 193 -14.26 27.11 -0.78
N ASN A 194 -15.51 27.62 -0.77
CA ASN A 194 -16.19 28.02 0.46
C ASN A 194 -17.01 26.89 1.11
N ARG A 195 -16.97 25.67 0.55
CA ARG A 195 -17.69 24.51 1.08
C ARG A 195 -16.75 23.40 1.55
N THR A 196 -17.31 22.47 2.31
CA THR A 196 -16.65 21.20 2.66
C THR A 196 -17.05 20.10 1.69
N TYR A 197 -16.20 19.07 1.60
CA TYR A 197 -16.39 17.90 0.74
C TYR A 197 -16.10 16.62 1.51
N TYR A 198 -16.89 15.58 1.25
CA TYR A 198 -16.67 14.23 1.77
C TYR A 198 -15.84 13.42 0.79
N VAL A 199 -14.61 13.11 1.18
CA VAL A 199 -13.63 12.43 0.33
C VAL A 199 -13.39 11.03 0.86
N ALA A 200 -13.74 10.01 0.08
CA ALA A 200 -13.37 8.64 0.42
C ALA A 200 -11.92 8.35 0.01
N THR A 201 -11.17 7.82 0.97
CA THR A 201 -9.74 7.49 0.86
C THR A 201 -9.41 6.32 1.78
N SER A 202 -8.16 5.87 1.85
CA SER A 202 -7.75 4.84 2.83
C SER A 202 -7.28 5.43 4.16
N ASP A 203 -7.48 4.69 5.24
CA ASP A 203 -6.90 4.94 6.58
C ASP A 203 -5.39 5.27 6.57
N TYR A 204 -4.62 4.62 5.70
CA TYR A 204 -3.20 4.91 5.49
C TYR A 204 -2.94 6.36 5.06
N LEU A 205 -3.76 6.92 4.16
CA LEU A 205 -3.54 8.24 3.57
C LEU A 205 -3.93 9.36 4.52
N VAL A 206 -4.94 9.16 5.37
CA VAL A 206 -5.32 10.17 6.37
C VAL A 206 -4.28 10.37 7.47
N THR A 207 -3.35 9.43 7.62
CA THR A 207 -2.17 9.59 8.49
C THR A 207 -0.99 10.34 7.82
N GLY A 208 -1.14 10.77 6.56
CA GLY A 208 -0.09 11.42 5.76
C GLY A 208 0.74 10.46 4.91
N GLY A 209 0.25 9.24 4.68
CA GLY A 209 0.85 8.29 3.73
C GLY A 209 1.07 8.92 2.35
N ASP A 210 2.11 8.49 1.64
CA ASP A 210 2.52 9.02 0.33
C ASP A 210 2.65 10.56 0.24
N LYS A 211 2.93 11.23 1.37
CA LYS A 211 3.01 12.71 1.48
C LYS A 211 1.69 13.42 1.14
N MET A 212 0.56 12.72 1.27
CA MET A 212 -0.77 13.30 1.13
C MET A 212 -1.21 14.01 2.41
N ASP A 213 -0.38 14.93 2.91
CA ASP A 213 -0.58 15.60 4.20
C ASP A 213 -1.84 16.46 4.27
N PHE A 214 -2.41 16.84 3.12
CA PHE A 214 -3.70 17.55 3.07
C PHE A 214 -4.85 16.77 3.71
N PHE A 215 -4.74 15.44 3.82
CA PHE A 215 -5.73 14.67 4.55
C PHE A 215 -5.64 14.86 6.07
N LYS A 216 -4.51 15.28 6.64
CA LYS A 216 -4.39 15.53 8.10
C LYS A 216 -5.25 16.71 8.57
N GLU A 217 -5.68 17.55 7.64
CA GLU A 217 -6.53 18.72 7.89
C GLU A 217 -8.03 18.37 7.85
N TYR A 218 -8.40 17.09 8.02
CA TYR A 218 -9.82 16.70 8.06
C TYR A 218 -10.56 17.37 9.22
N ILE A 219 -11.80 17.79 8.97
CA ILE A 219 -12.71 18.32 9.99
C ILE A 219 -13.33 17.17 10.76
N THR A 220 -13.84 16.18 10.02
CA THR A 220 -14.37 14.93 10.57
C THR A 220 -13.86 13.74 9.75
N LEU A 221 -13.77 12.59 10.41
CA LEU A 221 -13.38 11.34 9.78
C LEU A 221 -14.41 10.28 10.14
N THR A 222 -14.96 9.61 9.13
CA THR A 222 -15.92 8.51 9.32
C THR A 222 -15.31 7.22 8.78
N ASP A 223 -15.18 6.20 9.62
CA ASP A 223 -14.78 4.87 9.18
C ASP A 223 -15.95 4.17 8.46
N SER A 224 -15.65 3.51 7.33
CA SER A 224 -16.62 2.65 6.66
C SER A 224 -16.68 1.24 7.26
N ASP A 225 -15.68 0.86 8.05
CA ASP A 225 -15.37 -0.50 8.51
C ASP A 225 -15.18 -1.51 7.36
N TYR A 226 -14.85 -1.00 6.17
CA TYR A 226 -14.83 -1.77 4.94
C TYR A 226 -13.42 -1.80 4.35
N LEU A 227 -12.79 -2.97 4.41
CA LEU A 227 -11.46 -3.19 3.83
C LEU A 227 -11.50 -3.03 2.31
N VAL A 228 -10.51 -2.34 1.73
CA VAL A 228 -10.44 -2.12 0.27
C VAL A 228 -10.45 -3.44 -0.50
N ARG A 229 -9.81 -4.47 0.04
CA ARG A 229 -9.82 -5.81 -0.56
C ARG A 229 -11.21 -6.45 -0.56
N ASN A 230 -11.97 -6.32 0.54
CA ASN A 230 -13.32 -6.87 0.62
C ASN A 230 -14.26 -6.12 -0.34
N ILE A 231 -14.10 -4.80 -0.46
CA ILE A 231 -14.78 -3.97 -1.46
C ILE A 231 -14.59 -4.52 -2.87
N LEU A 232 -13.35 -4.88 -3.25
CA LEU A 232 -13.08 -5.48 -4.56
C LEU A 232 -13.74 -6.84 -4.72
N ILE A 233 -13.62 -7.73 -3.71
CA ILE A 233 -14.21 -9.07 -3.75
C ILE A 233 -15.74 -9.00 -3.90
N ASP A 234 -16.39 -8.15 -3.10
CA ASP A 234 -17.84 -7.99 -3.12
C ASP A 234 -18.32 -7.34 -4.42
N TYR A 235 -17.54 -6.42 -4.99
CA TYR A 235 -17.80 -5.91 -6.33
C TYR A 235 -17.69 -7.02 -7.38
N PHE A 236 -16.61 -7.81 -7.39
CA PHE A 236 -16.44 -8.92 -8.33
C PHE A 236 -17.59 -9.92 -8.24
N LYS A 237 -18.11 -10.21 -7.04
CA LYS A 237 -19.30 -11.07 -6.85
C LYS A 237 -20.59 -10.52 -7.46
N LYS A 238 -20.69 -9.22 -7.67
CA LYS A 238 -21.91 -8.55 -8.17
C LYS A 238 -21.94 -8.40 -9.69
N ILE A 239 -20.80 -8.57 -10.35
CA ILE A 239 -20.67 -8.33 -11.79
C ILE A 239 -20.17 -9.58 -12.50
N ASP A 240 -20.55 -9.71 -13.77
CA ASP A 240 -20.03 -10.78 -14.61
C ASP A 240 -18.68 -10.39 -15.25
N THR A 241 -18.58 -9.17 -15.78
CA THR A 241 -17.43 -8.74 -16.59
C THR A 241 -16.89 -7.38 -16.13
N LEU A 242 -15.58 -7.30 -15.85
CA LEU A 242 -14.89 -6.05 -15.54
C LEU A 242 -14.79 -5.13 -16.75
N ARG A 243 -15.10 -3.86 -16.55
CA ARG A 243 -14.93 -2.80 -17.55
C ARG A 243 -14.08 -1.69 -16.98
N ALA A 244 -12.91 -1.50 -17.57
CA ALA A 244 -11.96 -0.48 -17.17
C ALA A 244 -11.38 0.24 -18.39
N ALA A 245 -11.34 1.56 -18.31
CA ALA A 245 -10.79 2.44 -19.33
C ALA A 245 -10.27 3.73 -18.71
N THR A 246 -9.37 4.40 -19.41
CA THR A 246 -9.05 5.81 -19.18
C THR A 246 -10.20 6.67 -19.68
N ASP A 247 -10.36 7.85 -19.09
CA ASP A 247 -11.38 8.84 -19.45
C ASP A 247 -10.86 10.25 -19.12
N ASP A 248 -11.75 11.24 -19.18
CA ASP A 248 -11.41 12.66 -19.00
C ASP A 248 -11.39 13.11 -17.53
N ARG A 249 -11.36 12.19 -16.54
CA ARG A 249 -11.33 12.57 -15.11
C ARG A 249 -10.01 13.25 -14.68
N PHE A 250 -8.93 12.99 -15.41
CA PHE A 250 -7.71 13.78 -15.30
C PHE A 250 -7.20 14.09 -16.71
N LEU A 251 -7.60 15.25 -17.23
CA LEU A 251 -7.41 15.64 -18.62
C LEU A 251 -6.27 16.65 -18.75
N GLN A 252 -5.34 16.37 -19.66
CA GLN A 252 -4.33 17.34 -20.11
C GLN A 252 -4.71 17.87 -21.49
N ILE A 253 -5.10 19.15 -21.56
CA ILE A 253 -5.44 19.81 -22.82
C ILE A 253 -4.19 20.31 -23.54
N LYS A 254 -4.27 20.37 -24.88
CA LYS A 254 -3.17 20.77 -25.77
C LYS A 254 -2.91 22.28 -25.73
#